data_AF-A0A2J8XU14-F1
#
_entry.id   AF-A0A2J8XU14-F1
#
_cell.length_a   1.000
_cell.length_b   1.000
_cell.length_c   1.000
_cell.angle_alpha   90.00
_cell.angle_beta   90.00
_cell.angle_gamma   90.00
#
_symmetry.space_group_name_H-M   'P 1'
#
loop_
_entity.id
_entity.type
_entity.pdbx_description
1 polymer ?
#
loop_
_entity_poly.entity_id
_entity_poly.type
_entity_poly.pdbx_seq_one_letter_code
_entity_poly.pdbx_strand_id
1 'polypeptide(L)'
;RSPNIDQLASHSLLFQNAFAQQAVCAPSRVSFLTGRRPDTTRLYDFNSYWRVHAGNFSTIPQYFKENGYVTMSVGKVFHPALVGTHFSAESLFSSPFSVSIGPASR
;
A
#
# COMPACT_ATOMS: atom_id res chain seq x y z
N ARG A 1 10.52 13.50 -21.50
CA ARG A 1 9.24 14.08 -21.97
C ARG A 1 8.11 13.32 -21.28
N SER A 2 7.29 13.98 -20.48
CA SER A 2 6.26 13.37 -19.62
C SER A 2 4.88 14.05 -19.79
N PRO A 3 4.38 14.22 -21.02
CA PRO A 3 3.33 15.19 -21.34
C PRO A 3 2.04 14.98 -20.53
N ASN A 4 1.63 13.74 -20.29
CA ASN A 4 0.41 13.43 -19.53
C ASN A 4 0.57 13.73 -18.03
N ILE A 5 1.78 13.56 -17.47
CA ILE A 5 2.06 13.91 -16.06
C ILE A 5 2.16 15.43 -15.91
N ASP A 6 2.76 16.10 -16.89
CA ASP A 6 2.88 17.57 -16.91
C ASP A 6 1.49 18.23 -16.99
N GLN A 7 0.57 17.66 -17.79
CA GLN A 7 -0.84 18.08 -17.84
C GLN A 7 -1.60 17.84 -16.52
N LEU A 8 -1.35 16.72 -15.83
CA LEU A 8 -1.94 16.52 -14.49
C LEU A 8 -1.43 17.58 -13.50
N ALA A 9 -0.15 17.91 -13.57
CA ALA A 9 0.47 18.92 -12.70
C ALA A 9 -0.10 20.33 -12.94
N SER A 10 -0.50 20.69 -14.17
CA SER A 10 -1.09 22.02 -14.45
C SER A 10 -2.47 22.24 -13.83
N HIS A 11 -3.14 21.19 -13.38
CA HIS A 11 -4.45 21.24 -12.73
C HIS A 11 -4.40 20.84 -11.24
N SER A 12 -3.19 20.68 -10.66
CA SER A 12 -2.99 20.16 -9.30
C SER A 12 -2.06 21.05 -8.49
N LEU A 13 -2.05 20.88 -7.17
CA LEU A 13 -0.99 21.42 -6.31
C LEU A 13 0.23 20.50 -6.32
N LEU A 14 1.39 21.01 -6.74
CA LEU A 14 2.64 20.25 -6.80
C LEU A 14 3.49 20.49 -5.55
N PHE A 15 3.76 19.42 -4.80
CA PHE A 15 4.71 19.45 -3.68
C PHE A 15 6.13 19.20 -4.19
N GLN A 16 6.96 20.25 -4.21
CA GLN A 16 8.35 20.16 -4.71
C GLN A 16 9.28 19.40 -3.74
N ASN A 17 8.90 19.30 -2.47
CA ASN A 17 9.69 18.70 -1.40
C ASN A 17 8.92 17.55 -0.73
N ALA A 18 8.74 16.45 -1.45
CA ALA A 18 8.09 15.24 -0.95
C ALA A 18 9.11 14.10 -0.76
N PHE A 19 9.22 13.56 0.46
CA PHE A 19 10.20 12.53 0.81
C PHE A 19 9.52 11.29 1.41
N ALA A 20 10.01 10.11 1.03
CA ALA A 20 9.62 8.84 1.66
C ALA A 20 10.31 8.67 3.02
N GLN A 21 9.69 7.90 3.92
CA GLN A 21 10.26 7.65 5.25
C GLN A 21 11.42 6.66 5.21
N GLN A 22 11.45 5.77 4.21
CA GLN A 22 12.57 4.86 3.94
C GLN A 22 12.65 4.58 2.43
N ALA A 23 13.86 4.57 1.85
CA ALA A 23 14.08 4.40 0.41
C ALA A 23 14.05 2.93 -0.05
N VAL A 24 13.08 2.14 0.43
CA VAL A 24 12.86 0.74 0.01
C VAL A 24 11.36 0.40 0.02
N CYS A 25 10.96 -0.46 -0.91
CA CYS A 25 9.56 -0.65 -1.28
C CYS A 25 8.62 -1.10 -0.15
N ALA A 26 8.90 -2.20 0.57
CA ALA A 26 7.99 -2.69 1.62
C ALA A 26 7.87 -1.71 2.82
N PRO A 27 8.97 -1.23 3.42
CA PRO A 27 8.90 -0.26 4.52
C PRO A 27 8.18 1.03 4.12
N SER A 28 8.47 1.58 2.94
CA SER A 28 7.83 2.80 2.43
C SER A 28 6.32 2.61 2.22
N ARG A 29 5.92 1.52 1.56
CA ARG A 29 4.50 1.25 1.25
C ARG A 29 3.69 0.99 2.51
N VAL A 30 4.19 0.18 3.44
CA VAL A 30 3.49 -0.10 4.70
C VAL A 30 3.42 1.16 5.56
N SER A 31 4.51 1.94 5.63
CA SER A 31 4.53 3.23 6.33
C SER A 31 3.43 4.15 5.83
N PHE A 32 3.40 4.41 4.51
CA PHE A 32 2.42 5.30 3.90
C PHE A 32 0.98 4.78 4.01
N LEU A 33 0.73 3.50 3.68
CA LEU A 33 -0.62 2.93 3.66
C LEU A 33 -1.24 2.78 5.04
N THR A 34 -0.45 2.69 6.11
CA THR A 34 -0.95 2.66 7.51
C THR A 34 -0.90 4.03 8.20
N GLY A 35 -0.26 5.03 7.58
CA GLY A 35 -0.05 6.36 8.18
C GLY A 35 0.92 6.35 9.36
N ARG A 36 1.84 5.38 9.45
CA ARG A 36 2.78 5.21 10.56
C ARG A 36 4.22 5.23 10.07
N ARG A 37 5.16 5.74 10.87
CA ARG A 37 6.59 5.72 10.52
C ARG A 37 7.15 4.29 10.56
N PRO A 38 8.24 3.98 9.84
CA PRO A 38 8.93 2.68 9.90
C PRO A 38 9.22 2.22 11.33
N ASP A 39 9.58 3.14 12.22
CA ASP A 39 9.87 2.84 13.63
C ASP A 39 8.63 2.34 14.41
N THR A 40 7.43 2.76 13.99
CA THR A 40 6.16 2.28 14.54
C THR A 40 5.71 0.99 13.88
N THR A 41 5.87 0.85 12.55
CA THR A 41 5.52 -0.38 11.83
C THR A 41 6.50 -1.52 12.11
N ARG A 42 7.71 -1.17 12.58
CA ARG A 42 8.85 -2.07 12.84
C ARG A 42 9.17 -2.95 11.62
N LEU A 43 8.94 -2.42 10.43
CA LEU A 43 9.23 -3.08 9.16
C LEU A 43 10.33 -2.28 8.45
N TYR A 44 11.55 -2.80 8.51
CA TYR A 44 12.73 -2.20 7.85
C TYR A 44 13.18 -3.00 6.62
N ASP A 45 12.63 -4.19 6.42
CA ASP A 45 12.81 -5.09 5.29
C ASP A 45 11.43 -5.46 4.68
N PHE A 46 11.26 -6.70 4.19
CA PHE A 46 9.99 -7.22 3.66
C PHE A 46 9.56 -8.54 4.32
N ASN A 47 10.12 -8.88 5.49
CA ASN A 47 10.00 -10.22 6.08
C ASN A 47 8.93 -10.32 7.18
N SER A 48 8.26 -9.22 7.54
CA SER A 48 7.27 -9.21 8.62
C SER A 48 5.93 -8.60 8.20
N TYR A 49 4.86 -9.09 8.82
CA TYR A 49 3.52 -8.55 8.66
C TYR A 49 3.16 -7.66 9.85
N TRP A 50 2.87 -6.37 9.59
CA TRP A 50 2.76 -5.35 10.64
C TRP A 50 1.66 -5.64 11.67
N ARG A 51 0.54 -6.27 11.27
CA ARG A 51 -0.56 -6.60 12.20
C ARG A 51 -0.20 -7.63 13.25
N VAL A 52 0.83 -8.44 12.97
CA VAL A 52 1.36 -9.44 13.89
C VAL A 52 2.57 -8.87 14.64
N HIS A 53 3.46 -8.18 13.94
CA HIS A 53 4.77 -7.78 14.47
C HIS A 53 4.76 -6.45 15.24
N ALA A 54 3.81 -5.55 14.97
CA ALA A 54 3.78 -4.21 15.57
C ALA A 54 2.41 -3.86 16.18
N GLY A 55 1.34 -3.98 15.40
CA GLY A 55 -0.01 -3.69 15.88
C GLY A 55 -1.04 -3.72 14.75
N ASN A 56 -2.30 -3.90 15.12
CA ASN A 56 -3.43 -4.05 14.20
C ASN A 56 -3.82 -2.70 13.53
N PHE A 57 -2.89 -2.12 12.77
CA PHE A 57 -3.06 -0.80 12.15
C PHE A 57 -3.94 -0.88 10.91
N SER A 58 -5.01 -0.09 10.89
CA SER A 58 -5.86 0.10 9.72
C SER A 58 -5.08 0.74 8.57
N THR A 59 -5.49 0.42 7.34
CA THR A 59 -4.89 0.97 6.13
C THR A 59 -5.82 2.00 5.49
N ILE A 60 -5.29 2.88 4.64
CA ILE A 60 -6.09 3.82 3.83
C ILE A 60 -7.25 3.08 3.12
N PRO A 61 -7.04 2.02 2.32
CA PRO A 61 -8.15 1.33 1.66
C PRO A 61 -9.12 0.68 2.65
N GLN A 62 -8.65 0.12 3.77
CA GLN A 62 -9.56 -0.43 4.78
C GLN A 62 -10.50 0.66 5.33
N TYR A 63 -9.96 1.84 5.66
CA TYR A 63 -10.76 2.95 6.18
C TYR A 63 -11.81 3.41 5.16
N PHE A 64 -11.45 3.56 3.88
CA PHE A 64 -12.42 3.91 2.83
C PHE A 64 -13.51 2.85 2.69
N LYS A 65 -13.14 1.56 2.72
CA LYS A 65 -14.09 0.44 2.62
C LYS A 65 -15.09 0.41 3.77
N GLU A 66 -14.63 0.64 4.99
CA GLU A 66 -15.47 0.74 6.20
C GLU A 66 -16.45 1.93 6.13
N ASN A 67 -16.17 2.92 5.27
CA ASN A 67 -17.01 4.09 5.03
C ASN A 67 -17.80 4.01 3.70
N GLY A 68 -18.04 2.80 3.18
CA GLY A 68 -18.96 2.57 2.05
C GLY A 68 -18.35 2.75 0.66
N TYR A 69 -17.03 2.93 0.54
CA TYR A 69 -16.37 2.97 -0.76
C TYR A 69 -16.03 1.57 -1.26
N VAL A 70 -16.18 1.35 -2.56
CA VAL A 70 -15.58 0.20 -3.24
C VAL A 70 -14.09 0.46 -3.43
N THR A 71 -13.24 -0.35 -2.79
CA THR A 71 -11.79 -0.21 -2.88
C THR A 71 -11.19 -1.32 -3.75
N MET A 72 -10.46 -0.94 -4.79
CA MET A 72 -9.81 -1.87 -5.73
C MET A 72 -8.29 -1.68 -5.70
N SER A 73 -7.54 -2.76 -5.88
CA SER A 73 -6.08 -2.74 -5.98
C SER A 73 -5.65 -3.30 -7.33
N VAL A 74 -4.95 -2.49 -8.12
CA VAL A 74 -4.45 -2.86 -9.46
C VAL A 74 -2.93 -2.68 -9.48
N GLY A 75 -2.20 -3.74 -9.83
CA GLY A 75 -0.74 -3.74 -9.85
C GLY A 75 -0.08 -3.76 -8.45
N LYS A 76 1.10 -3.15 -8.33
CA LYS A 76 1.91 -3.16 -7.09
C LYS A 76 1.51 -2.01 -6.17
N VAL A 77 0.50 -2.24 -5.32
CA VAL A 77 0.07 -1.31 -4.26
C VAL A 77 0.78 -1.64 -2.95
N PHE A 78 0.53 -2.81 -2.37
CA PHE A 78 1.36 -3.38 -1.31
C PHE A 78 2.59 -4.08 -1.90
N HIS A 79 3.61 -4.29 -1.05
CA HIS A 79 4.68 -5.22 -1.40
C HIS A 79 4.14 -6.65 -1.29
N PRO A 80 4.33 -7.53 -2.30
CA PRO A 80 3.86 -8.90 -2.22
C PRO A 80 4.57 -9.64 -1.09
N ALA A 81 3.85 -10.49 -0.37
CA ALA A 81 4.45 -11.35 0.63
C ALA A 81 5.42 -12.35 -0.03
N LEU A 82 6.41 -12.83 0.72
CA LEU A 82 7.28 -13.89 0.25
C LEU A 82 6.46 -15.17 0.00
N VAL A 83 6.77 -15.85 -1.10
CA VAL A 83 6.22 -17.18 -1.43
C VAL A 83 6.46 -18.10 -0.23
N GLY A 84 5.39 -18.57 0.42
CA GLY A 84 5.44 -19.46 1.59
C GLY A 84 4.95 -18.83 2.91
N THR A 85 4.77 -17.51 2.98
CA THR A 85 4.05 -16.89 4.11
C THR A 85 2.56 -16.82 3.78
N HIS A 86 1.71 -17.42 4.62
CA HIS A 86 0.25 -17.55 4.43
C HIS A 86 -0.53 -16.22 4.56
N PHE A 87 -0.02 -15.12 4.01
CA PHE A 87 -0.69 -13.83 3.99
C PHE A 87 -1.16 -13.54 2.57
N SER A 88 -2.40 -13.93 2.27
CA SER A 88 -3.03 -13.62 0.98
C SER A 88 -3.21 -12.12 0.82
N ALA A 89 -3.32 -11.63 -0.42
CA ALA A 89 -3.65 -10.22 -0.69
C ALA A 89 -4.89 -9.76 0.09
N GLU A 90 -5.85 -10.66 0.31
CA GLU A 90 -7.06 -10.41 1.12
C GLU A 90 -6.75 -10.08 2.58
N SER A 91 -5.67 -10.62 3.15
CA SER A 91 -5.25 -10.29 4.52
C SER A 91 -4.76 -8.84 4.66
N LEU A 92 -4.22 -8.27 3.58
CA LEU A 92 -3.80 -6.86 3.51
C LEU A 92 -5.00 -5.90 3.38
N PHE A 93 -6.15 -6.41 2.91
CA PHE A 93 -7.40 -5.66 2.69
C PHE A 93 -8.56 -6.08 3.64
N SER A 94 -8.36 -7.09 4.49
CA SER A 94 -9.29 -7.76 5.42
C SER A 94 -10.78 -7.82 4.97
N SER A 95 -11.08 -8.75 4.05
CA SER A 95 -12.32 -8.97 3.24
C SER A 95 -13.69 -8.92 3.95
N PRO A 96 -14.80 -8.59 3.24
CA PRO A 96 -15.64 -9.65 2.65
C PRO A 96 -15.98 -9.55 1.14
N PHE A 97 -15.53 -8.53 0.41
CA PHE A 97 -15.55 -8.56 -1.06
C PHE A 97 -14.25 -7.95 -1.59
N SER A 98 -13.29 -8.80 -1.93
CA SER A 98 -12.02 -8.38 -2.53
C SER A 98 -12.01 -8.83 -3.99
N VAL A 99 -12.04 -7.90 -4.94
CA VAL A 99 -11.72 -8.19 -6.35
C VAL A 99 -10.24 -7.89 -6.55
N SER A 100 -9.44 -8.95 -6.60
CA SER A 100 -8.03 -8.91 -7.00
C SER A 100 -7.94 -9.34 -8.47
N ILE A 101 -7.75 -8.39 -9.38
CA ILE A 101 -7.46 -8.70 -10.79
C ILE A 101 -5.94 -8.85 -10.89
N GLY A 102 -5.47 -10.09 -10.83
CA GLY A 102 -4.07 -10.44 -11.13
C GLY A 102 -3.74 -10.19 -12.61
N PRO A 103 -2.44 -10.12 -12.98
CA PRO A 103 -2.07 -9.96 -14.38
C PRO A 103 -2.61 -11.13 -15.21
N ALA A 104 -3.26 -10.83 -16.33
CA ALA A 104 -3.69 -11.83 -17.28
C ALA A 104 -2.47 -12.64 -17.75
N SER A 105 -2.49 -13.94 -17.49
CA SER A 105 -1.54 -14.89 -18.04
C SER A 105 -1.56 -14.82 -19.57
N ARG A 106 -0.40 -14.62 -20.19
CA ARG A 106 -0.14 -15.19 -21.51
C ARG A 106 0.38 -16.61 -21.31
#